data_AF-A0A0P9DAJ9-F1
#
_entry.id   AF-A0A0P9DAJ9-F1
#
_cell.length_a   1.000
_cell.length_b   1.000
_cell.length_c   1.000
_cell.angle_alpha   90.00
_cell.angle_beta   90.00
_cell.angle_gamma   90.00
#
_symmetry.space_group_name_H-M   'P 1'
#
loop_
_entity.id
_entity.type
_entity.pdbx_description
1 polymer ?
#
loop_
_entity_poly.entity_id
_entity_poly.type
_entity_poly.pdbx_seq_one_letter_code
_entity_poly.pdbx_strand_id
1 'polypeptide(L)'
;MLLQQQGLIKLKDGLTTYEATPKDIADNPKKLKFVEADSATLPRSLPDLEGAIINTNLVLEAKIDPKSALFREDSKSPYANVIVVRKGDETRDEVKKLDAALTTPEVKKFIEDKYGVAVVPAF
;
A
#
# COMPACT_ATOMS: atom_id res chain seq x y z
N MET A 1 4.29 -8.15 2.71
CA MET A 1 4.68 -8.70 1.39
C MET A 1 3.50 -9.38 0.71
N LEU A 2 2.87 -8.68 -0.23
CA LEU A 2 1.61 -9.11 -0.83
C LEU A 2 1.71 -10.44 -1.60
N LEU A 3 2.60 -10.55 -2.60
CA LEU A 3 2.66 -11.75 -3.46
C LEU A 3 3.13 -13.01 -2.73
N GLN A 4 4.02 -12.87 -1.74
CA GLN A 4 4.47 -13.98 -0.90
C GLN A 4 3.34 -14.49 0.00
N GLN A 5 2.53 -13.60 0.58
CA GLN A 5 1.36 -13.99 1.38
C GLN A 5 0.31 -14.76 0.56
N GLN A 6 0.25 -14.52 -0.75
CA GLN A 6 -0.60 -15.26 -1.68
C GLN A 6 0.06 -16.53 -2.25
N GLY A 7 1.28 -16.88 -1.82
CA GLY A 7 1.99 -18.07 -2.28
C GLY A 7 2.42 -18.02 -3.75
N LEU A 8 2.48 -16.83 -4.37
CA LEU A 8 2.85 -16.67 -5.78
C LEU A 8 4.37 -16.68 -5.98
N ILE A 9 5.10 -16.22 -4.98
CA ILE A 9 6.56 -16.21 -4.92
C ILE A 9 7.03 -16.55 -3.50
N LYS A 10 8.29 -16.96 -3.37
CA LYS A 10 9.01 -17.01 -2.11
C LYS A 10 10.24 -16.12 -2.20
N LEU A 11 10.51 -15.30 -1.19
CA LEU A 11 11.76 -14.56 -1.07
C LEU A 11 12.87 -15.39 -0.42
N LYS A 12 14.11 -14.97 -0.63
CA LYS A 12 15.26 -15.46 0.13
C LYS A 12 15.11 -15.12 1.62
N ASP A 13 15.65 -15.99 2.48
CA ASP A 13 15.64 -15.80 3.92
C ASP A 13 16.63 -14.70 4.35
N GLY A 14 16.40 -14.12 5.55
CA GLY A 14 17.32 -13.13 6.15
C GLY A 14 17.20 -11.70 5.62
N LEU A 15 16.18 -11.40 4.81
CA LEU A 15 15.95 -10.07 4.26
C LEU A 15 15.10 -9.18 5.17
N THR A 16 15.50 -7.92 5.26
CA THR A 16 14.63 -6.80 5.62
C THR A 16 13.56 -6.66 4.55
N THR A 17 12.32 -7.04 4.89
CA THR A 17 11.24 -7.22 3.89
C THR A 17 10.86 -5.98 3.09
N TYR A 18 11.17 -4.77 3.56
CA TYR A 18 10.92 -3.51 2.85
C TYR A 18 11.99 -3.17 1.80
N GLU A 19 13.13 -3.85 1.80
CA GLU A 19 14.23 -3.64 0.83
C GLU A 19 14.22 -4.69 -0.29
N ALA A 20 13.30 -5.66 -0.22
CA ALA A 20 13.25 -6.76 -1.16
C ALA A 20 12.90 -6.28 -2.58
N THR A 21 13.67 -6.77 -3.56
CA THR A 21 13.50 -6.51 -4.98
C THR A 21 13.15 -7.80 -5.73
N PRO A 22 12.77 -7.75 -7.02
CA PRO A 22 12.59 -8.97 -7.82
C PRO A 22 13.81 -9.90 -7.86
N LYS A 23 15.03 -9.40 -7.62
CA LYS A 23 16.27 -10.20 -7.56
C LYS A 23 16.35 -11.09 -6.32
N ASP A 24 15.49 -10.85 -5.34
CA ASP A 24 15.45 -11.54 -4.06
C ASP A 24 14.45 -12.70 -4.03
N ILE A 25 13.80 -12.95 -5.16
CA ILE A 25 12.89 -14.07 -5.34
C ILE A 25 13.69 -15.38 -5.37
N ALA A 26 13.41 -16.27 -4.43
CA ALA A 26 13.98 -17.62 -4.33
C ALA A 26 13.14 -18.66 -5.07
N ASP A 27 11.81 -18.52 -5.08
CA ASP A 27 10.88 -19.41 -5.78
C ASP A 27 9.81 -18.61 -6.53
N ASN A 28 9.52 -19.04 -7.76
CA ASN A 28 8.55 -18.45 -8.68
C ASN A 28 7.92 -19.57 -9.54
N PRO A 29 7.04 -20.41 -8.96
CA PRO A 29 6.52 -21.60 -9.63
C PRO A 29 5.69 -21.26 -10.87
N LYS A 30 5.09 -20.07 -10.91
CA LYS A 30 4.31 -19.55 -12.06
C LYS A 30 5.17 -18.86 -13.12
N LYS A 31 6.50 -18.76 -12.92
CA LYS A 31 7.45 -18.11 -13.85
C LYS A 31 7.02 -16.69 -14.23
N LEU A 32 6.47 -15.95 -13.27
CA LEU A 32 6.06 -14.56 -13.43
C LEU A 32 7.27 -13.70 -13.83
N LYS A 33 7.06 -12.76 -14.75
CA LYS A 33 8.07 -11.76 -15.11
C LYS A 33 7.76 -10.46 -14.38
N PHE A 34 8.77 -9.91 -13.71
CA PHE A 34 8.64 -8.66 -12.97
C PHE A 34 9.37 -7.55 -13.72
N VAL A 35 8.67 -6.45 -13.94
CA VAL A 35 9.22 -5.24 -14.54
C VAL A 35 9.05 -4.13 -13.52
N GLU A 36 10.15 -3.50 -13.13
CA GLU A 36 10.14 -2.33 -12.26
C GLU A 36 9.79 -1.10 -13.12
N ALA A 37 8.82 -0.32 -12.66
CA ALA A 37 8.35 0.88 -13.34
C ALA A 37 7.96 1.95 -12.32
N ASP A 38 7.97 3.20 -12.76
CA ASP A 38 7.51 4.32 -11.94
C ASP A 38 6.03 4.15 -11.58
N SER A 39 5.71 4.23 -10.28
CA SER A 39 4.37 3.99 -9.75
C SER A 39 3.29 4.83 -10.44
N ALA A 40 3.58 6.09 -10.77
CA ALA A 40 2.62 7.01 -11.40
C ALA A 40 2.23 6.58 -12.82
N THR A 41 3.03 5.74 -13.47
CA THR A 41 2.75 5.23 -14.82
C THR A 41 1.92 3.96 -14.81
N LEU A 42 1.91 3.20 -13.71
CA LEU A 42 1.29 1.88 -13.62
C LEU A 42 -0.21 1.86 -13.97
N PRO A 43 -1.05 2.83 -13.55
CA PRO A 43 -2.46 2.83 -13.94
C PRO A 43 -2.67 2.87 -15.46
N ARG A 44 -1.80 3.57 -16.19
CA ARG A 44 -1.88 3.69 -17.65
C ARG A 44 -1.38 2.43 -18.35
N SER A 45 -0.36 1.78 -17.80
CA SER A 45 0.24 0.58 -18.36
C SER A 45 -0.54 -0.69 -18.01
N LEU A 46 -1.44 -0.65 -17.03
CA LEU A 46 -2.20 -1.82 -16.56
C LEU A 46 -2.89 -2.63 -17.68
N PRO A 47 -3.51 -2.03 -18.71
CA PRO A 47 -4.15 -2.78 -19.81
C PRO A 47 -3.17 -3.63 -20.64
N ASP A 48 -1.87 -3.30 -20.63
CA ASP A 48 -0.84 -4.00 -21.39
C ASP A 48 -0.09 -5.06 -20.56
N LEU A 49 -0.49 -5.26 -19.29
CA LEU A 49 0.16 -6.15 -18.33
C LEU A 49 -0.82 -7.21 -17.83
N GLU A 50 -0.33 -8.40 -17.46
CA GLU A 50 -1.16 -9.39 -16.76
C GLU A 50 -1.59 -8.94 -15.36
N GLY A 51 -0.91 -7.94 -14.79
CA GLY A 51 -1.25 -7.32 -13.52
C GLY A 51 -0.20 -6.30 -13.08
N ALA A 52 -0.58 -5.43 -12.15
CA ALA A 52 0.32 -4.46 -11.55
C ALA A 52 0.02 -4.30 -10.05
N ILE A 53 1.06 -3.98 -9.29
CA ILE A 53 0.93 -3.60 -7.88
C ILE A 53 0.91 -2.07 -7.84
N ILE A 54 -0.24 -1.48 -7.57
CA ILE A 54 -0.47 -0.03 -7.68
C ILE A 54 -0.89 0.53 -6.31
N ASN A 55 -0.30 1.65 -5.90
CA ASN A 55 -0.72 2.37 -4.70
C ASN A 55 -2.18 2.83 -4.81
N THR A 56 -2.94 2.71 -3.72
CA THR A 56 -4.38 3.01 -3.72
C THR A 56 -4.71 4.44 -4.15
N ASN A 57 -3.90 5.44 -3.79
CA ASN A 57 -4.15 6.83 -4.21
C ASN A 57 -4.16 6.95 -5.74
N LEU A 58 -3.23 6.27 -6.43
CA LEU A 58 -3.14 6.28 -7.90
C LEU A 58 -4.30 5.50 -8.55
N VAL A 59 -4.76 4.41 -7.94
CA VAL A 59 -5.97 3.68 -8.38
C VAL A 59 -7.18 4.62 -8.35
N LEU A 60 -7.36 5.35 -7.25
CA LEU A 60 -8.46 6.30 -7.06
C LEU A 60 -8.37 7.50 -8.02
N GLU A 61 -7.18 8.10 -8.17
CA GLU A 61 -6.92 9.21 -9.10
C GLU A 61 -7.19 8.81 -10.56
N ALA A 62 -6.79 7.59 -10.94
CA ALA A 62 -7.03 7.04 -12.27
C ALA A 62 -8.47 6.54 -12.49
N LYS A 63 -9.35 6.66 -11.46
CA LYS A 63 -10.75 6.20 -11.49
C LYS A 63 -10.89 4.70 -11.81
N ILE A 64 -9.89 3.91 -11.44
CA ILE A 64 -9.96 2.44 -11.50
C ILE A 64 -10.78 1.97 -10.30
N ASP A 65 -11.72 1.04 -10.50
CA ASP A 65 -12.51 0.48 -9.41
C ASP A 65 -11.60 -0.28 -8.43
N PRO A 66 -11.46 0.14 -7.15
CA PRO A 66 -10.64 -0.55 -6.17
C PRO A 66 -11.09 -2.00 -5.91
N LYS A 67 -12.36 -2.33 -6.23
CA LYS A 67 -12.88 -3.69 -6.12
C LYS A 67 -12.30 -4.64 -7.15
N SER A 68 -11.75 -4.13 -8.26
CA SER A 68 -11.09 -4.94 -9.30
C SER A 68 -9.76 -5.56 -8.86
N ALA A 69 -9.19 -5.12 -7.73
CA ALA A 69 -7.93 -5.68 -7.23
C ALA A 69 -8.07 -7.18 -6.88
N LEU A 70 -7.18 -8.00 -7.44
CA LEU A 70 -7.10 -9.45 -7.18
C LEU A 70 -6.75 -9.74 -5.71
N PHE A 71 -5.82 -8.95 -5.15
CA PHE A 71 -5.37 -9.03 -3.78
C PHE A 71 -5.21 -7.61 -3.23
N ARG A 72 -5.41 -7.45 -1.93
CA ARG A 72 -5.16 -6.18 -1.22
C ARG A 72 -4.45 -6.48 0.09
N GLU A 73 -3.67 -5.50 0.53
CA GLU A 73 -3.16 -5.51 1.89
C GLU A 73 -4.31 -5.27 2.87
N ASP A 74 -4.28 -5.97 4.00
CA ASP A 74 -5.26 -5.82 5.07
C ASP A 74 -4.70 -4.92 6.21
N SER A 75 -5.49 -4.75 7.27
CA SER A 75 -5.10 -3.96 8.44
C SER A 75 -3.91 -4.53 9.23
N LYS A 76 -3.40 -5.72 8.88
CA LYS A 76 -2.19 -6.31 9.48
C LYS A 76 -0.93 -5.88 8.72
N SER A 77 -1.07 -5.16 7.62
CA SER A 77 0.05 -4.62 6.88
C SER A 77 0.84 -3.61 7.73
N PRO A 78 2.18 -3.65 7.70
CA PRO A 78 3.01 -2.66 8.42
C PRO A 78 3.02 -1.28 7.74
N TYR A 79 2.35 -1.09 6.60
CA TYR A 79 2.42 0.11 5.77
C TYR A 79 1.32 1.14 6.04
N ALA A 80 1.00 1.38 7.32
CA ALA A 80 0.12 2.48 7.68
C ALA A 80 0.74 3.83 7.24
N ASN A 81 -0.06 4.70 6.64
CA ASN A 81 0.36 6.07 6.36
C ASN A 81 0.42 6.84 7.67
N VAL A 82 1.48 7.63 7.87
CA VAL A 82 1.75 8.34 9.12
C VAL A 82 1.97 9.83 8.90
N ILE A 83 1.69 10.63 9.92
CA ILE A 83 2.13 12.03 9.97
C ILE A 83 3.61 12.03 10.29
N VAL A 84 4.43 12.61 9.41
CA VAL A 84 5.87 12.74 9.61
C VAL A 84 6.20 14.20 9.88
N VAL A 85 6.98 14.43 10.94
CA VAL A 85 7.53 15.74 11.30
C VAL A 85 9.05 15.67 11.40
N ARG A 86 9.72 16.83 11.40
CA ARG A 86 11.16 16.87 11.67
C ARG A 86 11.43 16.46 13.12
N LYS A 87 12.62 15.91 13.37
CA LYS A 87 13.07 15.60 14.72
C LYS A 87 13.03 16.85 15.62
N GLY A 88 12.43 16.74 16.79
CA GLY A 88 12.21 17.84 17.74
C GLY A 88 10.87 18.58 17.59
N ASP A 89 10.15 18.37 16.47
CA ASP A 89 8.84 18.99 16.23
C ASP A 89 7.67 18.10 16.74
N GLU A 90 7.93 16.90 17.26
CA GLU A 90 6.91 15.89 17.62
C GLU A 90 5.97 16.37 18.73
N THR A 91 6.44 17.29 19.56
CA THR A 91 5.69 17.77 20.73
C THR A 91 4.92 19.07 20.48
N ARG A 92 5.03 19.65 19.27
CA ARG A 92 4.34 20.89 18.90
C ARG A 92 2.82 20.74 19.00
N ASP A 93 2.17 21.76 19.54
CA ASP A 93 0.75 21.73 19.85
C ASP A 93 -0.12 21.54 18.59
N GLU A 94 0.25 22.17 17.47
CA GLU A 94 -0.42 22.04 16.19
C GLU A 94 -0.29 20.63 15.59
N VAL A 95 0.83 19.93 15.81
CA VAL A 95 1.04 18.56 15.35
C VAL A 95 0.14 17.61 16.15
N LYS A 96 0.11 17.76 17.47
CA LYS A 96 -0.77 16.98 18.35
C LYS A 96 -2.25 17.22 18.03
N LYS A 97 -2.64 18.47 17.76
CA LYS A 97 -4.01 18.81 17.36
C LYS A 97 -4.39 18.18 16.03
N LEU A 98 -3.48 18.16 15.06
CA LEU A 98 -3.70 17.51 13.77
C LEU A 98 -3.87 16.00 13.93
N ASP A 99 -2.97 15.36 14.67
CA ASP A 99 -3.04 13.92 14.93
C ASP A 99 -4.35 13.51 15.62
N ALA A 100 -4.74 14.24 16.67
CA ALA A 100 -6.02 14.02 17.36
C ALA A 100 -7.23 14.26 16.45
N ALA A 101 -7.18 15.25 15.55
CA ALA A 101 -8.27 15.53 14.62
C ALA A 101 -8.42 14.44 13.56
N LEU A 102 -7.30 13.88 13.07
CA LEU A 102 -7.29 12.83 12.04
C LEU A 102 -7.65 11.44 12.58
N THR A 103 -7.57 11.22 13.88
CA THR A 103 -7.77 9.90 14.51
C THR A 103 -9.10 9.75 15.25
N THR A 104 -10.08 10.60 14.95
CA THR A 104 -11.41 10.56 15.59
C THR A 104 -12.32 9.45 15.05
N PRO A 105 -13.31 8.97 15.83
CA PRO A 105 -14.33 8.04 15.32
C PRO A 105 -15.09 8.57 14.10
N GLU A 106 -15.33 9.89 14.03
CA GLU A 106 -15.99 10.55 12.91
C GLU A 106 -15.14 10.48 11.64
N VAL A 107 -13.82 10.71 11.74
CA VAL A 107 -12.91 10.58 10.60
C VAL A 107 -12.78 9.11 10.18
N LYS A 108 -12.72 8.17 11.12
CA LYS A 108 -12.76 6.74 10.82
C LYS A 108 -13.99 6.37 9.99
N LYS A 109 -15.16 6.78 10.47
CA LYS A 109 -16.43 6.56 9.77
C LYS A 109 -16.45 7.22 8.39
N PHE A 110 -15.95 8.45 8.28
CA PHE A 110 -15.84 9.13 6.99
C PHE A 110 -14.97 8.37 5.99
N ILE A 111 -13.83 7.81 6.45
CA ILE A 111 -12.93 7.03 5.60
C ILE A 111 -13.66 5.77 5.10
N GLU A 112 -14.31 5.04 6.00
CA GLU A 112 -15.08 3.83 5.68
C GLU A 112 -16.22 4.13 4.70
N ASP A 113 -17.00 5.19 4.95
CA ASP A 113 -18.16 5.55 4.11
C ASP A 113 -17.73 6.07 2.73
N LYS A 114 -16.65 6.88 2.66
CA LYS A 114 -16.22 7.53 1.41
C LYS A 114 -15.39 6.63 0.52
N TYR A 115 -14.48 5.86 1.10
CA TYR A 115 -13.49 5.08 0.35
C TYR A 115 -13.75 3.58 0.42
N GLY A 116 -14.65 3.12 1.29
CA GLY A 116 -14.99 1.72 1.43
C GLY A 116 -13.75 0.86 1.65
N VAL A 117 -13.59 -0.16 0.81
CA VAL A 117 -12.47 -1.11 0.88
C VAL A 117 -11.12 -0.57 0.39
N ALA A 118 -11.08 0.65 -0.18
CA ALA A 118 -9.88 1.21 -0.76
C ALA A 118 -8.93 1.78 0.30
N VAL A 119 -9.47 2.38 1.36
CA VAL A 119 -8.68 3.02 2.41
C VAL A 119 -9.11 2.43 3.76
N VAL A 120 -8.16 1.83 4.46
CA VAL A 120 -8.39 1.19 5.77
C VAL A 120 -7.83 2.10 6.87
N PRO A 121 -8.66 2.55 7.84
CA PRO A 121 -8.18 3.30 8.99
C PRO A 121 -7.17 2.49 9.82
N ALA A 122 -6.07 3.13 10.23
CA ALA A 122 -4.99 2.51 10.99
C ALA A 122 -5.02 2.82 12.50
N PHE A 123 -6.15 3.33 13.00
CA PHE A 123 -6.39 3.78 14.37
C PHE A 123 -7.76 3.34 14.90
#